data_AF-A0A940QHH3-F1
#
_entry.id   AF-A0A940QHH3-F1
#
_cell.length_a   1.000
_cell.length_b   1.000
_cell.length_c   1.000
_cell.angle_alpha   90.00
_cell.angle_beta   90.00
_cell.angle_gamma   90.00
#
_symmetry.space_group_name_H-M   'P 1'
#
loop_
_entity.id
_entity.type
_entity.pdbx_description
1 polymer ?
#
loop_
_entity_poly.entity_id
_entity_poly.type
_entity_poly.pdbx_seq_one_letter_code
_entity_poly.pdbx_strand_id
1 'polypeptide(L)'
;NAGKLQMAFVFTKGMYNGYIKIHGDKRIKGDVNEDEIVNNVDFISLIRIVLGMTEDISPRASDLNKDGKADVQDLIALKKILIA
;
A
#
# COMPACT_ATOMS: atom_id res chain seq x y z
N ASN A 1 41.50 17.83 3.84
CA ASN A 1 40.04 18.03 3.92
C ASN A 1 39.34 16.75 3.46
N ALA A 2 38.98 15.86 4.39
CA ALA A 2 38.18 14.67 4.07
C ALA A 2 36.72 15.09 3.86
N GLY A 3 36.18 14.83 2.67
CA GLY A 3 34.81 15.16 2.31
C GLY A 3 33.80 14.49 3.23
N LYS A 4 32.76 15.22 3.61
CA LYS A 4 31.69 14.77 4.51
C LYS A 4 30.90 13.65 3.81
N LEU A 5 31.15 12.40 4.17
CA LEU A 5 30.35 11.26 3.70
C LEU A 5 28.95 11.38 4.31
N GLN A 6 27.92 11.47 3.47
CA GLN A 6 26.53 11.41 3.90
C GLN A 6 26.04 9.97 3.75
N MET A 7 25.60 9.38 4.86
CA MET A 7 25.02 8.04 4.87
C MET A 7 23.50 8.15 4.74
N ALA A 8 22.92 7.44 3.78
CA ALA A 8 21.47 7.28 3.64
C ALA A 8 21.08 5.88 4.16
N PHE A 9 20.11 5.82 5.06
CA PHE A 9 19.53 4.57 5.55
C PHE A 9 18.29 4.23 4.73
N VAL A 10 18.20 3.00 4.24
CA VAL A 10 17.00 2.44 3.60
C VAL A 10 16.55 1.25 4.43
N PHE A 11 15.38 1.37 5.06
CA PHE A 11 14.77 0.29 5.83
C PHE A 11 13.91 -0.56 4.89
N THR A 12 14.25 -1.84 4.74
CA THR A 12 13.51 -2.81 3.91
C THR A 12 13.26 -4.09 4.70
N LYS A 13 12.17 -4.80 4.40
CA LYS A 13 11.77 -6.06 5.05
C LYS A 13 12.81 -7.21 4.88
N GLY A 14 13.81 -7.07 4.01
CA GLY A 14 14.92 -8.03 3.92
C GLY A 14 15.99 -7.67 2.88
N MET A 15 17.25 -8.01 3.19
CA MET A 15 18.39 -8.01 2.25
C MET A 15 18.67 -9.45 1.81
N TYR A 16 18.82 -9.71 0.51
CA TYR A 16 19.07 -11.06 -0.02
C TYR A 16 20.42 -11.11 -0.75
N ASN A 17 21.37 -11.90 -0.23
CA ASN A 17 22.71 -12.11 -0.83
C ASN A 17 23.44 -10.83 -1.26
N GLY A 18 23.40 -9.77 -0.43
CA GLY A 18 24.11 -8.52 -0.71
C GLY A 18 23.42 -7.59 -1.73
N TYR A 19 22.31 -8.03 -2.32
CA TYR A 19 21.46 -7.19 -3.15
C TYR A 19 20.18 -6.81 -2.38
N ILE A 20 19.78 -5.55 -2.50
CA ILE A 20 18.42 -5.16 -2.17
C ILE A 20 17.56 -5.67 -3.32
N LYS A 21 16.91 -6.82 -3.11
CA LYS A 21 15.86 -7.27 -4.01
C LYS A 21 14.65 -6.38 -3.78
N ILE A 22 14.58 -5.28 -4.53
CA ILE A 22 13.33 -4.56 -4.74
C ILE A 22 12.47 -5.53 -5.53
N HIS A 23 11.72 -6.39 -4.83
CA HIS A 23 10.57 -7.03 -5.46
C HIS A 23 9.76 -5.87 -5.96
N GLY A 24 9.66 -5.75 -7.28
CA GLY A 24 8.95 -4.66 -7.92
C GLY A 24 7.67 -4.48 -7.15
N ASP A 25 7.54 -3.29 -6.57
CA ASP A 25 6.40 -2.86 -5.78
C ASP A 25 5.22 -2.85 -6.76
N LYS A 26 4.72 -4.05 -7.06
CA LYS A 26 3.71 -4.29 -8.07
C LYS A 26 2.42 -3.98 -7.35
N ARG A 27 2.26 -2.69 -7.08
CA ARG A 27 1.13 -2.11 -6.40
C ARG A 27 -0.06 -2.36 -7.30
N ILE A 28 -0.92 -3.26 -6.87
CA ILE A 28 -2.18 -3.48 -7.54
C ILE A 28 -3.13 -2.45 -6.96
N LYS A 29 -3.61 -1.54 -7.82
CA LYS A 29 -4.55 -0.51 -7.36
C LYS A 29 -5.82 -1.21 -6.85
N GLY A 30 -6.14 -1.03 -5.58
CA GLY A 30 -7.29 -1.68 -4.93
C GLY A 30 -6.97 -2.93 -4.13
N ASP A 31 -5.70 -3.38 -4.11
CA ASP A 31 -5.21 -4.46 -3.24
C ASP A 31 -4.84 -3.85 -1.88
N VAL A 32 -5.86 -3.70 -1.03
CA VAL A 32 -5.78 -3.01 0.26
C VAL A 32 -5.10 -3.90 1.30
N ASN A 33 -5.27 -5.22 1.21
CA ASN A 33 -4.72 -6.21 2.15
C ASN A 33 -3.36 -6.79 1.73
N GLU A 34 -2.78 -6.34 0.61
CA GLU A 34 -1.49 -6.79 0.08
C GLU A 34 -1.43 -8.29 -0.23
N ASP A 35 -2.55 -8.89 -0.66
CA ASP A 35 -2.64 -10.31 -1.02
C ASP A 35 -2.45 -10.60 -2.52
N GLU A 36 -2.12 -9.56 -3.30
CA GLU A 36 -1.95 -9.59 -4.76
C GLU A 36 -3.25 -9.86 -5.56
N ILE A 37 -4.43 -9.83 -4.93
CA ILE A 37 -5.73 -10.13 -5.56
C ILE A 37 -6.78 -9.08 -5.20
N VAL A 38 -7.18 -8.24 -6.16
CA VAL A 38 -8.26 -7.26 -5.94
C VAL A 38 -9.63 -7.94 -5.91
N ASN A 39 -10.24 -8.04 -4.73
CA ASN A 39 -11.51 -8.72 -4.50
C ASN A 39 -12.33 -8.10 -3.33
N ASN A 40 -13.39 -8.80 -2.87
CA ASN A 40 -14.24 -8.31 -1.79
C ASN A 40 -13.54 -8.23 -0.41
N VAL A 41 -12.44 -8.95 -0.22
CA VAL A 41 -11.62 -8.89 1.00
C VAL A 41 -10.97 -7.50 1.12
N ASP A 42 -10.53 -6.90 0.01
CA ASP A 42 -10.03 -5.52 0.01
C ASP A 42 -11.09 -4.52 0.40
N PHE A 43 -12.32 -4.74 -0.06
CA PHE A 43 -13.46 -3.89 0.28
C PHE A 43 -13.75 -3.92 1.79
N ILE A 44 -13.70 -5.10 2.40
CA ILE A 44 -13.86 -5.26 3.85
C ILE A 44 -12.68 -4.61 4.59
N SER A 45 -11.45 -4.78 4.09
CA SER A 45 -10.25 -4.18 4.66
C SER A 45 -10.31 -2.65 4.64
N LEU A 46 -10.80 -2.08 3.53
CA LEU A 46 -11.02 -0.64 3.41
C LEU A 46 -12.12 -0.14 4.35
N ILE A 47 -13.21 -0.88 4.56
CA ILE A 47 -14.22 -0.52 5.57
C ILE A 47 -13.59 -0.42 6.97
N ARG A 48 -12.72 -1.37 7.33
CA ARG A 48 -12.02 -1.38 8.61
C ARG A 48 -11.16 -0.13 8.79
N ILE A 49 -10.44 0.30 7.74
CA ILE A 49 -9.70 1.57 7.72
C ILE A 49 -10.61 2.74 8.03
N VAL A 50 -11.71 2.86 7.30
CA VAL A 50 -12.65 3.97 7.44
C VAL A 50 -13.26 4.01 8.85
N LEU A 51 -13.45 2.84 9.47
CA LEU A 51 -13.92 2.70 10.85
C LEU A 51 -12.82 2.93 11.91
N GLY A 52 -11.59 3.25 11.51
CA GLY A 52 -10.46 3.46 12.42
C GLY A 52 -9.95 2.18 13.09
N MET A 53 -10.26 1.01 12.52
CA MET A 53 -9.72 -0.26 12.98
C MET A 53 -8.29 -0.38 12.44
N THR A 54 -7.32 -0.57 13.35
CA THR A 54 -5.91 -0.68 12.97
C THR A 54 -5.60 -2.10 12.50
N GLU A 55 -5.40 -2.26 11.19
CA GLU A 55 -4.73 -3.43 10.60
C GLU A 55 -3.39 -2.98 9.99
N ASP A 56 -2.45 -3.90 9.79
CA ASP A 56 -1.25 -3.67 8.96
C ASP A 56 -1.70 -3.76 7.50
N ILE A 57 -1.91 -2.60 6.87
CA ILE A 57 -2.55 -2.47 5.55
C ILE A 57 -1.98 -1.26 4.82
N SER A 58 -2.03 -1.30 3.49
CA SER A 58 -1.33 -0.33 2.64
C SER A 58 -2.06 1.01 2.56
N PRO A 59 -1.53 2.12 3.11
CA PRO A 59 -2.18 3.45 3.05
C PRO A 59 -2.28 4.00 1.62
N ARG A 60 -1.44 3.49 0.70
CA ARG A 60 -1.41 3.93 -0.70
C ARG A 60 -2.31 3.11 -1.62
N ALA A 61 -2.59 1.86 -1.28
CA ALA A 61 -3.53 1.06 -2.06
C ALA A 61 -5.00 1.40 -1.73
N SER A 62 -5.22 2.01 -0.55
CA SER A 62 -6.52 2.45 -0.06
C SER A 62 -6.95 3.84 -0.56
N ASP A 63 -6.01 4.73 -0.90
CA ASP A 63 -6.29 6.03 -1.55
C ASP A 63 -6.49 5.85 -3.07
N LEU A 64 -7.70 5.43 -3.46
CA LEU A 64 -8.06 5.09 -4.83
C LEU A 64 -8.48 6.30 -5.64
N ASN A 65 -8.99 7.34 -4.99
CA ASN A 65 -9.38 8.60 -5.60
C ASN A 65 -8.22 9.63 -5.69
N LYS A 66 -7.09 9.37 -5.00
CA LYS A 66 -5.86 10.19 -4.95
C LYS A 66 -6.03 11.53 -4.26
N ASP A 67 -6.91 11.62 -3.26
CA ASP A 67 -7.11 12.83 -2.47
C ASP A 67 -6.21 12.87 -1.21
N GLY A 68 -5.41 11.82 -0.99
CA GLY A 68 -4.49 11.69 0.12
C GLY A 68 -5.14 11.16 1.40
N LYS A 69 -6.41 10.73 1.35
CA LYS A 69 -7.13 10.08 2.44
C LYS A 69 -7.58 8.69 1.99
N ALA A 70 -7.85 7.84 2.99
CA ALA A 70 -8.53 6.58 2.78
C ALA A 70 -9.89 6.70 3.46
N ASP A 71 -10.91 7.07 2.69
CA ASP A 71 -12.25 7.34 3.22
C ASP A 71 -13.38 6.69 2.40
N VAL A 72 -14.62 7.10 2.66
CA VAL A 72 -15.81 6.54 2.01
C VAL A 72 -15.79 6.71 0.48
N GLN A 73 -15.11 7.73 -0.03
CA GLN A 73 -14.97 7.95 -1.48
C GLN A 73 -14.14 6.84 -2.14
N ASP A 74 -13.16 6.30 -1.42
CA ASP A 74 -12.35 5.17 -1.91
C ASP A 74 -13.14 3.87 -1.93
N LEU A 75 -14.09 3.67 -1.01
CA LEU A 75 -15.03 2.54 -1.09
C LEU A 75 -15.84 2.57 -2.38
N ILE A 76 -16.29 3.76 -2.80
CA ILE A 76 -17.01 3.92 -4.07
C ILE A 76 -16.09 3.62 -5.25
N ALA A 77 -14.84 4.08 -5.19
CA ALA A 77 -13.85 3.81 -6.24
C ALA A 77 -13.51 2.31 -6.34
N LEU A 78 -13.32 1.62 -5.21
CA LEU A 78 -13.06 0.18 -5.15
C LEU A 78 -14.24 -0.61 -5.68
N LYS A 79 -15.48 -0.23 -5.31
CA LYS A 79 -16.67 -0.91 -5.81
C LYS A 79 -16.77 -0.88 -7.33
N LYS A 80 -16.36 0.22 -7.97
CA LYS A 80 -16.31 0.33 -9.43
C LYS A 80 -15.28 -0.62 -10.05
N ILE A 81 -14.14 -0.83 -9.39
CA ILE A 81 -13.11 -1.78 -9.84
C ILE A 81 -13.64 -3.22 -9.79
N LEU A 82 -14.37 -3.57 -8.72
CA LEU A 82 -14.86 -4.94 -8.49
C LEU A 82 -16.02 -5.37 -9.39
N ILE A 83 -16.68 -4.43 -10.06
CA ILE A 83 -17.83 -4.71 -10.95
C ILE A 83 -17.52 -4.43 -12.43
N ALA A 84 -16.31 -3.96 -12.73
CA ALA A 84 -15.82 -3.73 -14.09
C ALA A 84 -15.32 -5.04 -14.70
#